data_AF-A0A966R8V5-F1
#
_entry.id   AF-A0A966R8V5-F1
#
_cell.length_a   1.000
_cell.length_b   1.000
_cell.length_c   1.000
_cell.angle_alpha   90.00
_cell.angle_beta   90.00
_cell.angle_gamma   90.00
#
_symmetry.space_group_name_H-M   'P 1'
#
loop_
_entity.id
_entity.type
_entity.pdbx_description
1 polymer ?
#
loop_
_entity_poly.entity_id
_entity_poly.type
_entity_poly.pdbx_seq_one_letter_code
_entity_poly.pdbx_strand_id
1 'polypeptide(L)'
;MAVSAGNDADAIADTAVVSVQAPGMVTQTVNVTVSDDDVVAPAFASTPVTQAVVNAPYSYQAVATGQPSPTYSLTTTPSGMSIHATTGAITWTPGTTGSFNVTIQATNGSVPNATQSFSIQVADDQPPIAGMTRPYPGEIVSGTNSEWFGDGYDDVGCTQAQFYVDNILVYTNSNTGNHYHFGGSHLLWNSTVYPNGSHLLRMTVTDTAGQTSSIEQEVIIANGITPLEGWRIAKFTESERSDSSISGDNADAEKDGYVNLLEYALGLEPKQHQLPALLPTSSIESSSGQNYLTLRYRRPINGRPDIAYTVQVSGDLINWASGPSATTNVSITSNGDGTETVVVRDNTPVGGSRGFVRLLIATQ
;
A
#
# COMPACT_ATOMS: atom_id res chain seq x y z
N MET A 1 -18.33 4.25 -69.96
CA MET A 1 -18.10 5.30 -68.94
C MET A 1 -16.96 4.80 -68.09
N ALA A 2 -15.78 5.39 -68.19
CA ALA A 2 -14.67 5.08 -67.28
C ALA A 2 -14.78 6.07 -66.12
N VAL A 3 -14.85 5.56 -64.90
CA VAL A 3 -14.77 6.37 -63.68
C VAL A 3 -13.38 6.11 -63.12
N SER A 4 -12.60 7.17 -62.92
CA SER A 4 -11.27 7.12 -62.30
C SER A 4 -11.25 8.12 -61.16
N ALA A 5 -10.77 7.71 -59.98
CA ALA A 5 -10.36 8.63 -58.93
C ALA A 5 -9.07 9.34 -59.38
N GLY A 6 -8.89 10.60 -58.98
CA GLY A 6 -7.60 11.27 -59.10
C GLY A 6 -6.86 11.11 -57.78
N ASN A 7 -5.53 11.01 -57.81
CA ASN A 7 -4.73 10.96 -56.58
C ASN A 7 -5.11 12.14 -55.68
N ASP A 8 -5.57 11.87 -54.47
CA ASP A 8 -5.75 12.88 -53.45
C ASP A 8 -4.74 12.66 -52.31
N ALA A 9 -5.05 13.06 -51.08
CA ALA A 9 -4.07 13.08 -49.99
C ALA A 9 -4.55 12.38 -48.73
N ASP A 10 -5.73 11.75 -48.77
CA ASP A 10 -6.25 10.99 -47.65
C ASP A 10 -6.40 9.52 -48.01
N ALA A 11 -6.00 8.63 -47.09
CA ALA A 11 -5.96 7.19 -47.36
C ALA A 11 -7.36 6.54 -47.32
N ILE A 12 -8.39 7.26 -47.78
CA ILE A 12 -9.80 6.88 -47.69
C ILE A 12 -10.28 6.52 -49.10
N ALA A 13 -10.94 5.37 -49.21
CA ALA A 13 -11.51 4.94 -50.48
C ALA A 13 -12.54 5.96 -51.00
N ASP A 14 -12.28 6.46 -52.20
CA ASP A 14 -13.22 7.33 -52.91
C ASP A 14 -14.48 6.58 -53.33
N THR A 15 -15.64 7.22 -53.11
CA THR A 15 -16.93 6.71 -53.54
C THR A 15 -17.56 7.64 -54.57
N ALA A 16 -17.77 7.14 -55.79
CA ALA A 16 -18.60 7.80 -56.79
C ALA A 16 -20.00 7.17 -56.82
N VAL A 17 -21.04 8.01 -56.74
CA VAL A 17 -22.44 7.57 -56.86
C VAL A 17 -22.96 7.90 -58.25
N VAL A 18 -23.31 6.88 -59.03
CA VAL A 18 -23.95 7.05 -60.34
C VAL A 18 -25.45 6.84 -60.20
N SER A 19 -26.23 7.88 -60.48
CA SER A 19 -27.69 7.86 -60.41
C SER A 19 -28.30 7.87 -61.81
N VAL A 20 -29.23 6.96 -62.10
CA VAL A 20 -29.98 6.91 -63.36
C VAL A 20 -31.46 7.13 -63.08
N GLN A 21 -32.06 8.11 -63.76
CA GLN A 21 -33.48 8.46 -63.60
C GLN A 21 -34.13 8.72 -64.97
N ALA A 22 -35.31 8.15 -65.18
CA ALA A 22 -36.20 8.46 -66.30
C ALA A 22 -37.48 9.14 -65.78
N PRO A 23 -38.15 10.01 -66.56
CA PRO A 23 -39.36 10.69 -66.13
C PRO A 23 -40.45 9.70 -65.69
N GLY A 24 -40.96 9.88 -64.47
CA GLY A 24 -42.00 9.02 -63.89
C GLY A 24 -41.51 7.70 -63.28
N MET A 25 -40.21 7.43 -63.28
CA MET A 25 -39.61 6.23 -62.67
C MET A 25 -38.80 6.56 -61.42
N VAL A 26 -38.65 5.56 -60.55
CA VAL A 26 -37.80 5.64 -59.35
C VAL A 26 -36.33 5.70 -59.78
N THR A 27 -35.57 6.62 -59.20
CA THR A 27 -34.11 6.72 -59.40
C THR A 27 -33.41 5.47 -58.88
N GLN A 28 -32.51 4.90 -59.68
CA GLN A 28 -31.62 3.83 -59.25
C GLN A 28 -30.21 4.39 -59.07
N THR A 29 -29.53 3.97 -58.01
CA THR A 29 -28.17 4.38 -57.70
C THR A 29 -27.22 3.18 -57.71
N VAL A 30 -26.01 3.40 -58.20
CA VAL A 30 -24.87 2.47 -58.12
C VAL A 30 -23.74 3.19 -57.42
N ASN A 31 -23.27 2.61 -56.31
CA ASN A 31 -22.07 3.08 -55.62
C ASN A 31 -20.86 2.37 -56.23
N VAL A 32 -19.89 3.14 -56.69
CA VAL A 32 -18.58 2.66 -57.16
C VAL A 32 -17.55 3.09 -56.13
N THR A 33 -16.96 2.13 -55.42
CA THR A 33 -15.82 2.38 -54.52
C THR A 33 -14.53 2.05 -55.24
N VAL A 34 -13.61 3.00 -55.30
CA VAL A 34 -12.23 2.76 -55.77
C VAL A 34 -11.39 2.53 -54.51
N SER A 35 -10.69 1.40 -54.41
CA SER A 35 -9.72 1.25 -53.32
C SER A 35 -8.58 2.21 -53.61
N ASP A 36 -8.36 3.14 -52.70
CA ASP A 36 -7.20 4.02 -52.76
C ASP A 36 -5.92 3.18 -52.54
N ASP A 37 -4.99 3.26 -53.50
CA ASP A 37 -3.70 2.57 -53.51
C ASP A 37 -2.53 3.50 -53.18
N ASP A 38 -2.84 4.68 -52.62
CA ASP A 38 -1.83 5.68 -52.33
C ASP A 38 -0.74 5.15 -51.40
N VAL A 39 0.48 5.40 -51.87
CA VAL A 39 1.69 4.93 -51.25
C VAL A 39 2.12 5.90 -50.16
N VAL A 40 2.07 5.45 -48.92
CA VAL A 40 2.49 6.26 -47.76
C VAL A 40 3.88 5.80 -47.34
N ALA A 41 4.85 6.72 -47.37
CA ALA A 41 6.20 6.46 -46.88
C ALA A 41 6.19 6.03 -45.41
N PRO A 42 7.07 5.11 -45.00
CA PRO A 42 7.04 4.58 -43.66
C PRO A 42 7.45 5.62 -42.61
N ALA A 43 6.91 5.50 -41.39
CA ALA A 43 7.30 6.31 -40.24
C ALA A 43 7.18 5.52 -38.93
N PHE A 44 8.17 5.63 -38.03
CA PHE A 44 8.11 4.96 -36.73
C PHE A 44 7.14 5.66 -35.76
N ALA A 45 6.32 4.89 -35.07
CA ALA A 45 5.40 5.32 -34.02
C ALA A 45 5.76 4.77 -32.63
N SER A 46 6.72 3.84 -32.54
CA SER A 46 7.21 3.26 -31.29
C SER A 46 8.36 4.07 -30.68
N THR A 47 8.50 4.04 -29.35
CA THR A 47 9.67 4.58 -28.62
C THR A 47 10.59 3.44 -28.20
N PRO A 48 11.91 3.48 -28.50
CA PRO A 48 12.84 2.42 -28.12
C PRO A 48 13.01 2.22 -26.62
N VAL A 49 13.23 0.96 -26.21
CA VAL A 49 13.74 0.64 -24.88
C VAL A 49 15.25 0.84 -24.90
N THR A 50 15.76 1.72 -24.05
CA THR A 50 17.18 2.14 -24.08
C THR A 50 18.01 1.61 -22.91
N GLN A 51 17.43 0.73 -22.10
CA GLN A 51 18.07 0.08 -20.96
C GLN A 51 18.02 -1.43 -21.15
N ALA A 52 19.08 -2.12 -20.76
CA ALA A 52 19.16 -3.57 -20.73
C ALA A 52 20.13 -4.01 -19.62
N VAL A 53 20.03 -5.27 -19.22
CA VAL A 53 20.90 -5.86 -18.21
C VAL A 53 21.74 -6.96 -18.88
N VAL A 54 23.02 -7.02 -18.56
CA VAL A 54 23.94 -8.02 -19.10
C VAL A 54 23.41 -9.44 -18.80
N ASN A 55 23.48 -10.32 -19.79
CA ASN A 55 22.96 -11.70 -19.77
C ASN A 55 21.44 -11.86 -19.62
N ALA A 56 20.67 -10.77 -19.46
CA ALA A 56 19.22 -10.80 -19.43
C ALA A 56 18.61 -10.67 -20.84
N PRO A 57 17.44 -11.27 -21.12
CA PRO A 57 16.77 -11.10 -22.40
C PRO A 57 16.26 -9.66 -22.55
N TYR A 58 16.70 -9.00 -23.62
CA TYR A 58 16.18 -7.72 -24.08
C TYR A 58 15.15 -7.95 -25.20
N SER A 59 14.03 -7.22 -25.13
CA SER A 59 13.02 -7.21 -26.19
C SER A 59 12.52 -5.81 -26.48
N TYR A 60 12.25 -5.53 -27.76
CA TYR A 60 11.67 -4.27 -28.18
C TYR A 60 10.74 -4.50 -29.38
N GLN A 61 9.54 -3.93 -29.34
CA GLN A 61 8.59 -4.00 -30.43
C GLN A 61 8.65 -2.71 -31.26
N ALA A 62 9.33 -2.76 -32.40
CA ALA A 62 9.33 -1.66 -33.35
C ALA A 62 7.97 -1.59 -34.08
N VAL A 63 7.41 -0.40 -34.19
CA VAL A 63 6.13 -0.16 -34.87
C VAL A 63 6.32 1.01 -35.83
N ALA A 64 6.13 0.74 -37.12
CA ALA A 64 6.09 1.74 -38.17
C ALA A 64 4.75 1.70 -38.90
N THR A 65 4.24 2.88 -39.25
CA THR A 65 3.11 3.06 -40.18
C THR A 65 3.65 3.12 -41.61
N GLY A 66 2.78 2.93 -42.60
CA GLY A 66 3.10 3.04 -44.02
C GLY A 66 2.18 2.18 -44.87
N GLN A 67 2.03 2.53 -46.15
CA GLN A 67 1.24 1.79 -47.13
C GLN A 67 2.05 1.59 -48.42
N PRO A 68 2.31 0.34 -48.85
CA PRO A 68 1.99 -0.94 -48.19
C PRO A 68 2.63 -1.10 -46.79
N SER A 69 2.24 -2.14 -46.04
CA SER A 69 2.79 -2.40 -44.70
C SER A 69 4.33 -2.49 -44.72
N PRO A 70 5.04 -1.77 -43.84
CA PRO A 70 6.49 -1.78 -43.83
C PRO A 70 7.10 -3.12 -43.42
N THR A 71 8.28 -3.40 -43.98
CA THR A 71 9.21 -4.44 -43.52
C THR A 71 10.36 -3.81 -42.76
N TYR A 72 10.92 -4.54 -41.79
CA TYR A 72 11.92 -4.06 -40.86
C TYR A 72 13.27 -4.74 -41.08
N SER A 73 14.36 -3.99 -40.92
CA SER A 73 15.73 -4.50 -40.92
C SER A 73 16.62 -3.73 -39.94
N LEU A 74 17.67 -4.38 -39.46
CA LEU A 74 18.71 -3.75 -38.64
C LEU A 74 19.88 -3.35 -39.54
N THR A 75 20.28 -2.08 -39.49
CA THR A 75 21.39 -1.52 -40.28
C THR A 75 22.63 -1.24 -39.42
N THR A 76 22.43 -0.93 -38.13
CA THR A 76 23.47 -0.91 -37.09
C THR A 76 22.95 -1.73 -35.93
N THR A 77 23.72 -2.70 -35.43
CA THR A 77 23.26 -3.59 -34.37
C THR A 77 24.42 -4.25 -33.62
N PRO A 78 24.30 -4.52 -32.31
CA PRO A 78 25.25 -5.35 -31.59
C PRO A 78 25.21 -6.81 -32.06
N SER A 79 26.29 -7.55 -31.80
CA SER A 79 26.35 -8.98 -32.12
C SER A 79 25.22 -9.76 -31.42
N GLY A 80 24.55 -10.63 -32.18
CA GLY A 80 23.50 -11.52 -31.67
C GLY A 80 22.10 -10.90 -31.57
N MET A 81 21.93 -9.60 -31.84
CA MET A 81 20.60 -8.99 -31.91
C MET A 81 19.91 -9.33 -33.24
N SER A 82 18.61 -9.57 -33.18
CA SER A 82 17.78 -9.91 -34.34
C SER A 82 16.51 -9.07 -34.39
N ILE A 83 15.93 -8.91 -35.59
CA ILE A 83 14.61 -8.30 -35.79
C ILE A 83 13.77 -9.18 -36.71
N HIS A 84 12.50 -9.38 -36.36
CA HIS A 84 11.56 -10.08 -37.22
C HIS A 84 11.02 -9.14 -38.31
N ALA A 85 11.27 -9.48 -39.58
CA ALA A 85 11.10 -8.57 -40.72
C ALA A 85 9.66 -8.05 -40.92
N THR A 86 8.63 -8.77 -40.49
CA THR A 86 7.23 -8.35 -40.69
C THR A 86 6.54 -7.87 -39.42
N THR A 87 7.03 -8.27 -38.24
CA THR A 87 6.41 -7.89 -36.98
C THR A 87 7.15 -6.75 -36.31
N GLY A 88 8.44 -6.55 -36.59
CA GLY A 88 9.27 -5.55 -35.91
C GLY A 88 9.76 -5.97 -34.52
N ALA A 89 9.52 -7.23 -34.12
CA ALA A 89 9.97 -7.76 -32.84
C ALA A 89 11.50 -7.92 -32.82
N ILE A 90 12.17 -7.20 -31.94
CA ILE A 90 13.60 -7.31 -31.66
C ILE A 90 13.83 -8.19 -30.44
N THR A 91 14.80 -9.09 -30.55
CA THR A 91 15.30 -9.90 -29.42
C THR A 91 16.82 -9.83 -29.37
N TRP A 92 17.36 -9.78 -28.15
CA TRP A 92 18.80 -9.75 -27.91
C TRP A 92 19.12 -10.21 -26.48
N THR A 93 20.33 -10.72 -26.26
CA THR A 93 20.88 -10.97 -24.93
C THR A 93 22.30 -10.38 -24.91
N PRO A 94 22.53 -9.21 -24.29
CA PRO A 94 23.86 -8.62 -24.20
C PRO A 94 24.82 -9.52 -23.44
N GLY A 95 26.03 -9.73 -23.97
CA GLY A 95 27.09 -10.49 -23.28
C GLY A 95 28.03 -9.63 -22.41
N THR A 96 28.00 -8.31 -22.57
CA THR A 96 28.85 -7.36 -21.81
C THR A 96 28.11 -6.06 -21.54
N THR A 97 28.50 -5.36 -20.48
CA THR A 97 28.03 -4.00 -20.18
C THR A 97 28.59 -2.97 -21.17
N GLY A 98 27.93 -1.81 -21.25
CA GLY A 98 28.35 -0.70 -22.11
C GLY A 98 27.24 -0.11 -22.97
N SER A 99 27.62 0.76 -23.90
CA SER A 99 26.69 1.48 -24.79
C SER A 99 26.68 0.85 -26.17
N PHE A 100 25.51 0.45 -26.66
CA PHE A 100 25.34 -0.23 -27.95
C PHE A 100 24.38 0.53 -28.87
N ASN A 101 24.89 0.98 -30.02
CA ASN A 101 24.07 1.68 -31.00
C ASN A 101 23.22 0.70 -31.81
N VAL A 102 21.96 1.06 -32.02
CA VAL A 102 21.00 0.32 -32.84
C VAL A 102 20.36 1.27 -33.84
N THR A 103 20.27 0.84 -35.10
CA THR A 103 19.58 1.55 -36.17
C THR A 103 18.64 0.60 -36.88
N ILE A 104 17.34 0.88 -36.78
CA ILE A 104 16.28 0.14 -37.46
C ILE A 104 15.87 0.92 -38.71
N GLN A 105 15.74 0.23 -39.84
CA GLN A 105 15.14 0.77 -41.05
C GLN A 105 13.80 0.09 -41.32
N ALA A 106 12.77 0.89 -41.61
CA ALA A 106 11.50 0.40 -42.14
C ALA A 106 11.35 0.83 -43.60
N THR A 107 10.96 -0.11 -44.47
CA THR A 107 10.75 0.14 -45.90
C THR A 107 9.50 -0.58 -46.40
N ASN A 108 8.75 0.08 -47.28
CA ASN A 108 7.62 -0.48 -48.01
C ASN A 108 7.69 -0.22 -49.52
N GLY A 109 8.86 0.17 -50.03
CA GLY A 109 9.07 0.57 -51.43
C GLY A 109 8.82 2.06 -51.71
N SER A 110 8.24 2.80 -50.77
CA SER A 110 7.97 4.24 -50.88
C SER A 110 9.05 5.06 -50.17
N VAL A 111 9.51 6.15 -50.79
CA VAL A 111 10.56 7.01 -50.22
C VAL A 111 9.98 8.22 -49.48
N PRO A 112 10.62 8.68 -48.39
CA PRO A 112 11.85 8.15 -47.79
C PRO A 112 11.60 6.90 -46.92
N ASN A 113 12.59 6.01 -46.83
CA ASN A 113 12.59 4.96 -45.81
C ASN A 113 12.66 5.59 -44.41
N ALA A 114 11.98 4.99 -43.43
CA ALA A 114 12.03 5.43 -42.05
C ALA A 114 13.29 4.88 -41.38
N THR A 115 13.96 5.68 -40.56
CA THR A 115 15.08 5.25 -39.74
C THR A 115 14.83 5.62 -38.28
N GLN A 116 15.08 4.68 -37.37
CA GLN A 116 15.08 4.92 -35.93
C GLN A 116 16.43 4.51 -35.35
N SER A 117 17.18 5.49 -34.86
CA SER A 117 18.48 5.29 -34.22
C SER A 117 18.40 5.57 -32.73
N PHE A 118 18.97 4.69 -31.93
CA PHE A 118 19.05 4.84 -30.47
C PHE A 118 20.29 4.11 -29.93
N SER A 119 20.61 4.38 -28.67
CA SER A 119 21.66 3.68 -27.94
C SER A 119 21.06 2.95 -26.76
N ILE A 120 21.39 1.67 -26.60
CA ILE A 120 21.03 0.85 -25.45
C ILE A 120 22.18 0.93 -24.45
N GLN A 121 21.89 1.37 -23.23
CA GLN A 121 22.80 1.25 -22.09
C GLN A 121 22.61 -0.11 -21.44
N VAL A 122 23.66 -0.92 -21.42
CA VAL A 122 23.69 -2.22 -20.73
C VAL A 122 24.44 -2.07 -19.42
N ALA A 123 23.76 -2.37 -18.31
CA ALA A 123 24.32 -2.34 -16.96
C ALA A 123 24.48 -3.75 -16.37
N ASP A 124 25.19 -3.84 -15.25
CA ASP A 124 25.23 -5.03 -14.42
C ASP A 124 23.91 -5.18 -13.66
N ASP A 125 23.48 -6.42 -13.48
CA ASP A 125 22.30 -6.78 -12.71
C ASP A 125 22.39 -6.30 -11.26
N GLN A 126 21.32 -5.73 -10.73
CA GLN A 126 21.30 -5.25 -9.34
C GLN A 126 20.56 -6.24 -8.44
N PRO A 127 20.93 -6.37 -7.15
CA PRO A 127 20.12 -7.16 -6.24
C PRO A 127 18.69 -6.63 -6.14
N PRO A 128 17.71 -7.50 -5.87
CA PRO A 128 16.32 -7.06 -5.75
C PRO A 128 16.15 -6.19 -4.50
N ILE A 129 15.04 -5.49 -4.40
CA ILE A 129 14.61 -4.75 -3.20
C ILE A 129 13.37 -5.45 -2.63
N ALA A 130 13.47 -5.95 -1.41
CA ALA A 130 12.35 -6.53 -0.67
C ALA A 130 11.61 -5.45 0.13
N GLY A 131 10.29 -5.37 -0.03
CA GLY A 131 9.40 -4.53 0.76
C GLY A 131 8.33 -5.35 1.46
N MET A 132 8.10 -5.12 2.76
CA MET A 132 7.03 -5.80 3.50
C MET A 132 5.95 -4.76 3.84
N THR A 133 4.75 -4.96 3.26
CA THR A 133 3.60 -4.05 3.36
C THR A 133 2.73 -4.40 4.56
N ARG A 134 2.62 -5.69 4.87
CA ARG A 134 2.09 -6.20 6.14
C ARG A 134 2.91 -7.39 6.62
N PRO A 135 3.00 -7.59 7.93
CA PRO A 135 2.54 -6.68 9.00
C PRO A 135 3.36 -5.38 9.05
N TYR A 136 2.98 -4.43 9.91
CA TYR A 136 3.77 -3.25 10.27
C TYR A 136 4.74 -3.53 11.43
N PRO A 137 5.80 -2.73 11.60
CA PRO A 137 6.65 -2.83 12.79
C PRO A 137 5.84 -2.61 14.07
N GLY A 138 5.92 -3.57 14.99
CA GLY A 138 5.20 -3.58 16.27
C GLY A 138 3.71 -3.93 16.16
N GLU A 139 3.22 -4.35 15.00
CA GLU A 139 1.81 -4.75 14.83
C GLU A 139 1.47 -5.91 15.77
N ILE A 140 0.33 -5.79 16.47
CA ILE A 140 -0.21 -6.88 17.28
C ILE A 140 -1.01 -7.80 16.38
N VAL A 141 -0.54 -9.05 16.27
CA VAL A 141 -1.12 -10.08 15.40
C VAL A 141 -1.71 -11.19 16.26
N SER A 142 -2.90 -11.68 15.87
CA SER A 142 -3.56 -12.78 16.55
C SER A 142 -4.49 -13.58 15.64
N GLY A 143 -4.66 -14.86 15.96
CA GLY A 143 -5.62 -15.74 15.29
C GLY A 143 -5.09 -16.38 14.02
N THR A 144 -6.03 -16.97 13.26
CA THR A 144 -5.75 -17.86 12.12
C THR A 144 -5.70 -17.17 10.76
N ASN A 145 -6.01 -15.87 10.70
CA ASN A 145 -6.28 -15.14 9.46
C ASN A 145 -5.59 -13.78 9.41
N SER A 146 -4.29 -13.77 9.68
CA SER A 146 -3.48 -12.56 9.70
C SER A 146 -2.90 -12.26 8.30
N GLU A 147 -2.69 -10.97 8.01
CA GLU A 147 -2.02 -10.53 6.79
C GLU A 147 -0.51 -10.70 6.92
N TRP A 148 0.12 -11.21 5.86
CA TRP A 148 1.56 -11.12 5.68
C TRP A 148 1.89 -11.13 4.19
N PHE A 149 2.25 -9.96 3.66
CA PHE A 149 2.53 -9.79 2.25
C PHE A 149 3.47 -8.61 2.00
N GLY A 150 4.07 -8.62 0.82
CA GLY A 150 5.03 -7.62 0.41
C GLY A 150 5.31 -7.67 -1.08
N ASP A 151 6.26 -6.84 -1.49
CA ASP A 151 6.61 -6.61 -2.88
C ASP A 151 8.11 -6.83 -3.09
N GLY A 152 8.48 -7.21 -4.31
CA GLY A 152 9.86 -7.32 -4.78
C GLY A 152 10.06 -6.44 -6.00
N TYR A 153 11.14 -5.65 -6.02
CA TYR A 153 11.47 -4.79 -7.16
C TYR A 153 12.88 -5.09 -7.64
N ASP A 154 13.03 -5.22 -8.96
CA ASP A 154 14.28 -5.65 -9.58
C ASP A 154 14.31 -5.26 -11.06
N ASP A 155 15.50 -5.05 -11.64
CA ASP A 155 15.69 -4.62 -13.03
C ASP A 155 15.58 -5.77 -14.05
N VAL A 156 15.73 -7.02 -13.62
CA VAL A 156 15.48 -8.23 -14.44
C VAL A 156 14.26 -9.03 -13.97
N GLY A 157 13.68 -8.65 -12.83
CA GLY A 157 12.46 -9.21 -12.27
C GLY A 157 12.72 -10.18 -11.12
N CYS A 158 11.69 -10.42 -10.30
CA CYS A 158 11.78 -11.30 -9.14
C CYS A 158 11.17 -12.69 -9.42
N THR A 159 11.73 -13.73 -8.80
CA THR A 159 11.31 -15.13 -8.98
C THR A 159 10.54 -15.68 -7.80
N GLN A 160 10.85 -15.22 -6.59
CA GLN A 160 10.22 -15.72 -5.37
C GLN A 160 10.41 -14.77 -4.17
N ALA A 161 9.59 -14.99 -3.15
CA ALA A 161 9.82 -14.50 -1.80
C ALA A 161 9.73 -15.63 -0.77
N GLN A 162 10.67 -15.65 0.16
CA GLN A 162 10.75 -16.57 1.28
C GLN A 162 10.37 -15.84 2.57
N PHE A 163 9.52 -16.46 3.39
CA PHE A 163 8.97 -15.90 4.61
C PHE A 163 9.51 -16.66 5.82
N TYR A 164 10.02 -15.94 6.81
CA TYR A 164 10.67 -16.51 7.99
C TYR A 164 10.09 -15.92 9.27
N VAL A 165 9.92 -16.76 10.29
CA VAL A 165 9.62 -16.35 11.67
C VAL A 165 10.79 -16.78 12.54
N ASP A 166 11.40 -15.84 13.26
CA ASP A 166 12.57 -16.07 14.12
C ASP A 166 13.70 -16.84 13.41
N ASN A 167 14.02 -16.41 12.20
CA ASN A 167 14.99 -17.03 11.29
C ASN A 167 14.64 -18.43 10.74
N ILE A 168 13.47 -18.99 11.08
CA ILE A 168 12.99 -20.27 10.54
C ILE A 168 12.18 -20.00 9.29
N LEU A 169 12.55 -20.60 8.16
CA LEU A 169 11.77 -20.54 6.92
C LEU A 169 10.42 -21.25 7.14
N VAL A 170 9.33 -20.51 6.93
CA VAL A 170 7.97 -21.02 7.14
C VAL A 170 7.17 -21.13 5.84
N TYR A 171 7.53 -20.37 4.81
CA TYR A 171 6.86 -20.43 3.50
C TYR A 171 7.72 -19.85 2.37
N THR A 172 7.54 -20.37 1.15
CA THR A 172 8.10 -19.80 -0.08
C THR A 172 6.97 -19.54 -1.06
N ASN A 173 6.86 -18.30 -1.53
CA ASN A 173 5.98 -17.90 -2.62
C ASN A 173 6.80 -17.76 -3.91
N SER A 174 6.58 -18.62 -4.90
CA SER A 174 7.30 -18.61 -6.18
C SER A 174 6.56 -17.85 -7.29
N ASN A 175 5.77 -16.83 -6.94
CA ASN A 175 5.11 -15.97 -7.91
C ASN A 175 6.13 -15.04 -8.61
N THR A 176 5.99 -14.83 -9.92
CA THR A 176 6.82 -13.89 -10.69
C THR A 176 6.17 -12.51 -10.86
N GLY A 177 5.01 -12.29 -10.23
CA GLY A 177 4.25 -11.04 -10.31
C GLY A 177 4.74 -9.92 -9.39
N ASN A 178 5.94 -10.05 -8.80
CA ASN A 178 6.56 -9.07 -7.88
C ASN A 178 5.75 -8.72 -6.60
N HIS A 179 4.60 -9.36 -6.40
CA HIS A 179 3.75 -9.22 -5.23
C HIS A 179 3.53 -10.60 -4.59
N TYR A 180 3.85 -10.69 -3.31
CA TYR A 180 4.04 -11.95 -2.60
C TYR A 180 3.22 -12.02 -1.33
N HIS A 181 2.47 -13.10 -1.16
CA HIS A 181 1.69 -13.39 0.04
C HIS A 181 2.20 -14.63 0.74
N PHE A 182 2.23 -14.61 2.06
CA PHE A 182 2.32 -15.83 2.86
C PHE A 182 1.08 -16.71 2.56
N GLY A 183 1.30 -17.99 2.28
CA GLY A 183 0.21 -18.92 1.94
C GLY A 183 -0.41 -18.71 0.55
N GLY A 184 0.11 -17.76 -0.25
CA GLY A 184 -0.32 -17.52 -1.64
C GLY A 184 -1.55 -16.61 -1.79
N SER A 185 -2.13 -16.11 -0.69
CA SER A 185 -3.21 -15.11 -0.71
C SER A 185 -3.27 -14.33 0.60
N HIS A 186 -4.07 -13.27 0.61
CA HIS A 186 -4.35 -12.46 1.80
C HIS A 186 -4.99 -13.28 2.93
N LEU A 187 -4.74 -12.88 4.18
CA LEU A 187 -5.36 -13.44 5.40
C LEU A 187 -5.13 -14.95 5.64
N LEU A 188 -3.97 -15.49 5.23
CA LEU A 188 -3.64 -16.91 5.39
C LEU A 188 -2.56 -17.20 6.43
N TRP A 189 -1.96 -16.18 7.05
CA TRP A 189 -0.98 -16.44 8.10
C TRP A 189 -1.68 -16.81 9.40
N ASN A 190 -1.44 -18.03 9.87
CA ASN A 190 -1.94 -18.51 11.15
C ASN A 190 -0.90 -18.22 12.26
N SER A 191 -1.15 -17.18 13.04
CA SER A 191 -0.27 -16.80 14.16
C SER A 191 -0.43 -17.70 15.38
N THR A 192 -1.50 -18.51 15.49
CA THR A 192 -1.75 -19.36 16.67
C THR A 192 -0.77 -20.51 16.85
N VAL A 193 0.10 -20.75 15.86
CA VAL A 193 1.14 -21.79 15.93
C VAL A 193 2.43 -21.28 16.60
N TYR A 194 2.51 -19.97 16.88
CA TYR A 194 3.65 -19.35 17.54
C TYR A 194 3.27 -18.96 18.99
N PRO A 195 4.25 -18.98 19.92
CA PRO A 195 4.07 -18.44 21.27
C PRO A 195 3.61 -16.98 21.25
N ASN A 196 3.01 -16.52 22.34
CA ASN A 196 2.74 -15.10 22.51
C ASN A 196 4.02 -14.37 22.91
N GLY A 197 4.32 -13.25 22.25
CA GLY A 197 5.60 -12.57 22.43
C GLY A 197 6.00 -11.70 21.24
N SER A 198 7.20 -11.13 21.35
CA SER A 198 7.86 -10.51 20.19
C SER A 198 8.39 -11.60 19.26
N HIS A 199 8.16 -11.43 17.97
CA HIS A 199 8.66 -12.29 16.90
C HIS A 199 9.28 -11.46 15.78
N LEU A 200 10.42 -11.91 15.27
CA LEU A 200 11.06 -11.29 14.13
C LEU A 200 10.59 -11.96 12.84
N LEU A 201 9.82 -11.22 12.03
CA LEU A 201 9.45 -11.65 10.70
C LEU A 201 10.50 -11.19 9.70
N ARG A 202 10.89 -12.05 8.78
CA ARG A 202 11.74 -11.69 7.64
C ARG A 202 11.10 -12.13 6.34
N MET A 203 11.14 -11.27 5.33
CA MET A 203 10.86 -11.64 3.95
C MET A 203 12.13 -11.47 3.12
N THR A 204 12.50 -12.50 2.36
CA THR A 204 13.66 -12.50 1.46
C THR A 204 13.20 -12.68 0.03
N VAL A 205 13.49 -11.70 -0.84
CA VAL A 205 13.15 -11.75 -2.27
C VAL A 205 14.37 -12.24 -3.05
N THR A 206 14.14 -13.05 -4.08
CA THR A 206 15.15 -13.52 -5.03
C THR A 206 14.84 -13.03 -6.43
N ASP A 207 15.84 -12.49 -7.14
CA ASP A 207 15.70 -12.07 -8.54
C ASP A 207 15.81 -13.25 -9.53
N THR A 208 15.86 -12.97 -10.84
CA THR A 208 16.06 -14.00 -11.87
C THR A 208 17.51 -14.48 -12.04
N ALA A 209 18.49 -13.73 -11.54
CA ALA A 209 19.90 -14.13 -11.52
C ALA A 209 20.31 -14.87 -10.23
N GLY A 210 19.41 -14.98 -9.26
CA GLY A 210 19.62 -15.62 -7.97
C GLY A 210 20.18 -14.71 -6.88
N GLN A 211 20.25 -13.39 -7.09
CA GLN A 211 20.60 -12.45 -6.01
C GLN A 211 19.41 -12.26 -5.08
N THR A 212 19.69 -11.87 -3.84
CA THR A 212 18.66 -11.76 -2.80
C THR A 212 18.79 -10.50 -1.98
N SER A 213 17.65 -9.99 -1.52
CA SER A 213 17.58 -9.00 -0.45
C SER A 213 16.52 -9.39 0.57
N SER A 214 16.61 -8.81 1.78
CA SER A 214 15.70 -9.12 2.87
C SER A 214 15.21 -7.85 3.55
N ILE A 215 14.00 -7.95 4.09
CA ILE A 215 13.40 -6.97 4.99
C ILE A 215 12.92 -7.69 6.24
N GLU A 216 13.17 -7.09 7.41
CA GLU A 216 12.79 -7.63 8.71
C GLU A 216 11.87 -6.66 9.45
N GLN A 217 10.90 -7.21 10.18
CA GLN A 217 9.99 -6.46 11.04
C GLN A 217 9.69 -7.26 12.29
N GLU A 218 9.77 -6.59 13.44
CA GLU A 218 9.30 -7.16 14.69
C GLU A 218 7.78 -7.02 14.78
N VAL A 219 7.09 -8.07 15.21
CA VAL A 219 5.64 -8.07 15.50
C VAL A 219 5.37 -8.64 16.88
N ILE A 220 4.20 -8.35 17.41
CA ILE A 220 3.74 -8.90 18.69
C ILE A 220 2.65 -9.94 18.43
N ILE A 221 2.93 -11.21 18.71
CA ILE A 221 1.92 -12.27 18.65
C ILE A 221 1.17 -12.33 19.97
N ALA A 222 -0.16 -12.22 19.91
CA ALA A 222 -1.06 -12.09 21.06
C ALA A 222 -2.31 -12.97 20.90
N ASN A 223 -2.13 -14.29 20.84
CA ASN A 223 -3.20 -15.26 20.64
C ASN A 223 -3.98 -15.57 21.92
N GLY A 224 -5.32 -15.46 21.83
CA GLY A 224 -6.22 -15.94 22.87
C GLY A 224 -6.08 -15.23 24.22
N ILE A 225 -5.51 -14.03 24.23
CA ILE A 225 -5.31 -13.20 25.42
C ILE A 225 -6.16 -11.94 25.35
N THR A 226 -6.36 -11.29 26.50
CA THR A 226 -7.10 -10.03 26.56
C THR A 226 -6.31 -8.91 25.88
N PRO A 227 -6.99 -7.86 25.37
CA PRO A 227 -6.30 -6.69 24.83
C PRO A 227 -5.31 -6.03 25.81
N LEU A 228 -5.61 -6.01 27.12
CA LEU A 228 -4.67 -5.56 28.16
C LEU A 228 -3.40 -6.41 28.21
N GLU A 229 -3.53 -7.73 28.17
CA GLU A 229 -2.36 -8.61 28.19
C GLU A 229 -1.56 -8.49 26.90
N GLY A 230 -2.22 -8.34 25.74
CA GLY A 230 -1.55 -8.03 24.47
C GLY A 230 -0.75 -6.72 24.53
N TRP A 231 -1.31 -5.68 25.16
CA TRP A 231 -0.58 -4.43 25.40
C TRP A 231 0.63 -4.63 26.32
N ARG A 232 0.51 -5.46 27.37
CA ARG A 232 1.67 -5.76 28.24
C ARG A 232 2.79 -6.44 27.45
N ILE A 233 2.48 -7.39 26.57
CA ILE A 233 3.47 -8.02 25.69
C ILE A 233 4.15 -6.99 24.79
N ALA A 234 3.39 -6.02 24.27
CA ALA A 234 3.93 -4.97 23.41
C ALA A 234 4.80 -3.94 24.15
N LYS A 235 4.59 -3.72 25.46
CA LYS A 235 5.27 -2.66 26.22
C LYS A 235 6.37 -3.15 27.16
N PHE A 236 6.32 -4.41 27.56
CA PHE A 236 7.23 -4.99 28.55
C PHE A 236 7.96 -6.21 27.97
N THR A 237 9.26 -6.27 28.24
CA THR A 237 10.08 -7.45 27.96
C THR A 237 9.56 -8.65 28.75
N GLU A 238 9.95 -9.86 28.34
CA GLU A 238 9.56 -11.08 29.05
C GLU A 238 9.95 -11.07 30.53
N SER A 239 11.15 -10.57 30.85
CA SER A 239 11.60 -10.44 32.25
C SER A 239 10.74 -9.46 33.04
N GLU A 240 10.35 -8.33 32.46
CA GLU A 240 9.50 -7.35 33.14
C GLU A 240 8.08 -7.87 33.34
N ARG A 241 7.54 -8.63 32.37
CA ARG A 241 6.22 -9.27 32.50
C ARG A 241 6.17 -10.34 33.59
N SER A 242 7.32 -10.91 33.93
CA SER A 242 7.43 -11.85 35.07
C SER A 242 7.44 -11.16 36.43
N ASP A 243 7.60 -9.83 36.48
CA ASP A 243 7.61 -9.02 37.69
C ASP A 243 6.36 -8.14 37.78
N SER A 244 5.39 -8.55 38.59
CA SER A 244 4.14 -7.81 38.78
C SER A 244 4.33 -6.41 39.38
N SER A 245 5.49 -6.12 40.00
CA SER A 245 5.80 -4.77 40.49
C SER A 245 6.22 -3.81 39.38
N ILE A 246 6.46 -4.31 38.17
CA ILE A 246 6.80 -3.54 36.98
C ILE A 246 5.62 -3.50 36.00
N SER A 247 5.03 -4.65 35.67
CA SER A 247 4.00 -4.76 34.61
C SER A 247 2.58 -5.01 35.11
N GLY A 248 2.38 -5.17 36.41
CA GLY A 248 1.06 -5.41 37.01
C GLY A 248 0.16 -4.18 36.92
N ASP A 249 -1.14 -4.35 37.11
CA ASP A 249 -2.14 -3.27 36.97
C ASP A 249 -1.89 -2.05 37.86
N ASN A 250 -1.35 -2.28 39.05
CA ASN A 250 -1.01 -1.24 40.04
C ASN A 250 0.47 -0.85 40.04
N ALA A 251 1.27 -1.41 39.14
CA ALA A 251 2.67 -1.02 38.99
C ALA A 251 2.76 0.29 38.21
N ASP A 252 3.76 1.08 38.56
CA ASP A 252 4.13 2.38 37.98
C ASP A 252 5.62 2.26 37.64
N ALA A 253 5.91 1.91 36.39
CA ALA A 253 7.24 1.45 36.00
C ALA A 253 8.24 2.62 35.90
N GLU A 254 7.75 3.80 35.54
CA GLU A 254 8.48 5.05 35.37
C GLU A 254 8.47 5.95 36.61
N LYS A 255 7.64 5.62 37.61
CA LYS A 255 7.51 6.26 38.92
C LYS A 255 6.98 7.69 38.85
N ASP A 256 6.03 7.94 37.96
CA ASP A 256 5.40 9.25 37.80
C ASP A 256 4.03 9.39 38.50
N GLY A 257 3.60 8.31 39.16
CA GLY A 257 2.35 8.23 39.91
C GLY A 257 1.19 7.62 39.12
N TYR A 258 1.40 7.20 37.88
CA TYR A 258 0.38 6.54 37.06
C TYR A 258 0.65 5.04 36.96
N VAL A 259 -0.39 4.26 37.18
CA VAL A 259 -0.29 2.80 37.15
C VAL A 259 -0.63 2.26 35.76
N ASN A 260 -0.04 1.14 35.39
CA ASN A 260 -0.17 0.53 34.07
C ASN A 260 -1.63 0.36 33.60
N LEU A 261 -2.56 0.00 34.49
CA LEU A 261 -3.97 -0.14 34.10
C LEU A 261 -4.58 1.18 33.65
N LEU A 262 -4.22 2.28 34.32
CA LEU A 262 -4.67 3.62 33.97
C LEU A 262 -4.00 4.07 32.67
N GLU A 263 -2.71 3.82 32.51
CA GLU A 263 -1.99 4.15 31.29
C GLU A 263 -2.52 3.40 30.07
N TYR A 264 -2.74 2.08 30.22
CA TYR A 264 -3.43 1.28 29.24
C TYR A 264 -4.75 1.93 28.88
N ALA A 265 -5.65 2.15 29.86
CA ALA A 265 -6.98 2.70 29.64
C ALA A 265 -6.95 4.05 28.89
N LEU A 266 -6.00 4.93 29.19
CA LEU A 266 -5.91 6.26 28.59
C LEU A 266 -5.08 6.30 27.28
N GLY A 267 -4.42 5.19 26.92
CA GLY A 267 -3.57 5.10 25.74
C GLY A 267 -2.24 5.84 25.92
N LEU A 268 -1.63 5.67 27.09
CA LEU A 268 -0.35 6.25 27.49
C LEU A 268 0.80 5.21 27.38
N GLU A 269 2.04 5.67 27.54
CA GLU A 269 3.26 4.89 27.36
C GLU A 269 3.92 4.57 28.71
N PRO A 270 3.90 3.30 29.19
CA PRO A 270 4.20 2.93 30.58
C PRO A 270 5.67 2.91 30.96
N LYS A 271 6.50 3.58 30.16
CA LYS A 271 7.94 3.69 30.37
C LYS A 271 8.43 5.10 30.05
N GLN A 272 7.49 6.04 29.88
CA GLN A 272 7.77 7.42 29.56
C GLN A 272 6.97 8.31 30.50
N HIS A 273 7.64 9.27 31.14
CA HIS A 273 6.96 10.25 31.99
C HIS A 273 5.90 10.99 31.20
N GLN A 274 4.67 10.98 31.70
CA GLN A 274 3.54 11.49 30.95
C GLN A 274 3.51 13.02 30.96
N LEU A 275 3.17 13.61 29.82
CA LEU A 275 2.94 15.05 29.73
C LEU A 275 1.66 15.41 30.50
N PRO A 276 1.67 16.46 31.36
CA PRO A 276 0.49 16.85 32.14
C PRO A 276 -0.79 17.06 31.33
N ALA A 277 -0.67 17.43 30.05
CA ALA A 277 -1.79 17.66 29.15
C ALA A 277 -2.57 16.39 28.76
N LEU A 278 -1.97 15.21 28.92
CA LEU A 278 -2.58 13.90 28.59
C LEU A 278 -3.36 13.31 29.77
N LEU A 279 -3.21 13.90 30.95
CA LEU A 279 -3.70 13.36 32.21
C LEU A 279 -5.12 13.86 32.52
N PRO A 280 -5.92 13.06 33.26
CA PRO A 280 -7.23 13.50 33.70
C PRO A 280 -7.13 14.80 34.50
N THR A 281 -7.92 15.79 34.12
CA THR A 281 -7.93 17.11 34.74
C THR A 281 -9.35 17.49 35.14
N SER A 282 -9.51 18.00 36.36
CA SER A 282 -10.79 18.55 36.82
C SER A 282 -10.82 20.06 36.69
N SER A 283 -11.97 20.63 36.33
CA SER A 283 -12.19 22.07 36.21
C SER A 283 -13.61 22.46 36.63
N ILE A 284 -13.87 23.76 36.71
CA ILE A 284 -15.23 24.29 36.88
C ILE A 284 -15.66 24.92 35.56
N GLU A 285 -16.80 24.49 35.02
CA GLU A 285 -17.36 25.01 33.78
C GLU A 285 -18.75 25.59 34.00
N SER A 286 -19.03 26.72 33.36
CA SER A 286 -20.34 27.39 33.42
C SER A 286 -21.27 26.84 32.33
N SER A 287 -22.47 26.41 32.72
CA SER A 287 -23.54 25.98 31.83
C SER A 287 -24.87 26.55 32.31
N SER A 288 -25.60 27.24 31.44
CA SER A 288 -26.93 27.78 31.75
C SER A 288 -27.00 28.62 33.04
N GLY A 289 -25.97 29.44 33.28
CA GLY A 289 -25.90 30.34 34.45
C GLY A 289 -25.49 29.67 35.77
N GLN A 290 -25.12 28.39 35.75
CA GLN A 290 -24.60 27.66 36.92
C GLN A 290 -23.21 27.09 36.63
N ASN A 291 -22.41 26.92 37.67
CA ASN A 291 -21.07 26.35 37.60
C ASN A 291 -21.11 24.88 37.99
N TYR A 292 -20.43 24.01 37.25
CA TYR A 292 -20.38 22.57 37.51
C TYR A 292 -18.94 22.08 37.58
N LEU A 293 -18.68 21.13 38.46
CA LEU A 293 -17.41 20.41 38.50
C LEU A 293 -17.35 19.47 37.30
N THR A 294 -16.31 19.59 36.48
CA THR A 294 -16.06 18.74 35.31
C THR A 294 -14.79 17.94 35.48
N LEU A 295 -14.76 16.76 34.88
CA LEU A 295 -13.58 15.93 34.69
C LEU A 295 -13.39 15.71 33.20
N ARG A 296 -12.20 16.06 32.72
CA ARG A 296 -11.74 15.82 31.36
C ARG A 296 -10.69 14.72 31.37
N TYR A 297 -10.81 13.74 30.48
CA TYR A 297 -9.79 12.71 30.28
C TYR A 297 -9.71 12.27 28.81
N ARG A 298 -8.56 11.74 28.40
CA ARG A 298 -8.30 11.21 27.05
C ARG A 298 -8.37 9.69 27.05
N ARG A 299 -8.86 9.08 25.98
CA ARG A 299 -8.84 7.61 25.79
C ARG A 299 -8.75 7.26 24.30
N PRO A 300 -8.37 6.01 23.93
CA PRO A 300 -8.54 5.55 22.55
C PRO A 300 -9.97 5.75 22.04
N ILE A 301 -10.15 6.05 20.75
CA ILE A 301 -11.48 6.21 20.14
C ILE A 301 -12.34 4.97 20.43
N ASN A 302 -13.60 5.19 20.81
CA ASN A 302 -14.54 4.16 21.30
C ASN A 302 -14.18 3.48 22.63
N GLY A 303 -13.08 3.89 23.27
CA GLY A 303 -12.56 3.24 24.47
C GLY A 303 -12.01 1.84 24.21
N ARG A 304 -11.51 1.20 25.26
CA ARG A 304 -11.06 -0.19 25.21
C ARG A 304 -12.19 -1.16 25.58
N PRO A 305 -12.36 -2.26 24.85
CA PRO A 305 -13.48 -3.17 25.05
C PRO A 305 -13.43 -3.91 26.39
N ASP A 306 -12.24 -4.04 26.98
CA ASP A 306 -11.97 -4.70 28.25
C ASP A 306 -11.85 -3.71 29.43
N ILE A 307 -12.22 -2.44 29.24
CA ILE A 307 -12.12 -1.39 30.28
C ILE A 307 -13.45 -0.64 30.47
N ALA A 308 -13.87 -0.51 31.72
CA ALA A 308 -14.92 0.41 32.14
C ALA A 308 -14.32 1.76 32.58
N TYR A 309 -14.80 2.85 31.97
CA TYR A 309 -14.46 4.23 32.33
C TYR A 309 -15.62 4.85 33.10
N THR A 310 -15.51 4.91 34.42
CA THR A 310 -16.61 5.40 35.28
C THR A 310 -16.21 6.70 35.96
N VAL A 311 -16.83 7.82 35.57
CA VAL A 311 -16.70 9.06 36.33
C VAL A 311 -17.59 9.00 37.55
N GLN A 312 -17.00 9.23 38.72
CA GLN A 312 -17.69 9.23 40.01
C GLN A 312 -17.58 10.60 40.66
N VAL A 313 -18.65 11.04 41.29
CA VAL A 313 -18.74 12.28 42.05
C VAL A 313 -19.08 12.00 43.51
N SER A 314 -18.63 12.86 44.41
CA SER A 314 -18.86 12.73 45.85
C SER A 314 -18.88 14.10 46.52
N GLY A 315 -19.68 14.22 47.59
CA GLY A 315 -19.64 15.38 48.49
C GLY A 315 -18.75 15.20 49.72
N ASP A 316 -18.34 13.96 50.03
CA ASP A 316 -17.71 13.60 51.32
C ASP A 316 -16.48 12.69 51.21
N LEU A 317 -16.06 12.31 49.99
CA LEU A 317 -15.01 11.32 49.67
C LEU A 317 -15.29 9.89 50.11
N ILE A 318 -16.45 9.62 50.71
CA ILE A 318 -16.85 8.31 51.24
C ILE A 318 -17.90 7.70 50.31
N ASN A 319 -18.97 8.43 50.06
CA ASN A 319 -20.09 8.02 49.23
C ASN A 319 -19.87 8.53 47.80
N TRP A 320 -19.72 7.60 46.86
CA TRP A 320 -19.48 7.90 45.46
C TRP A 320 -20.69 7.52 44.61
N ALA A 321 -21.12 8.44 43.74
CA ALA A 321 -22.22 8.24 42.81
C ALA A 321 -21.72 8.36 41.36
N SER A 322 -22.34 7.63 40.43
CA SER A 322 -22.01 7.63 39.00
C SER A 322 -23.24 7.35 38.14
N GLY A 323 -23.08 7.49 36.82
CA GLY A 323 -24.14 7.24 35.86
C GLY A 323 -25.06 8.46 35.64
N PRO A 324 -26.11 8.31 34.83
CA PRO A 324 -26.90 9.45 34.33
C PRO A 324 -27.59 10.29 35.40
N SER A 325 -27.90 9.70 36.57
CA SER A 325 -28.51 10.42 37.69
C SER A 325 -27.51 11.34 38.41
N ALA A 326 -26.22 11.01 38.41
CA ALA A 326 -25.18 11.75 39.13
C ALA A 326 -24.28 12.58 38.21
N THR A 327 -24.10 12.15 36.96
CA THR A 327 -23.14 12.74 36.01
C THR A 327 -23.76 12.89 34.63
N THR A 328 -23.24 13.84 33.85
CA THR A 328 -23.64 14.06 32.45
C THR A 328 -22.39 14.12 31.57
N ASN A 329 -22.37 13.36 30.47
CA ASN A 329 -21.37 13.53 29.40
C ASN A 329 -21.63 14.87 28.69
N VAL A 330 -20.67 15.78 28.76
CA VAL A 330 -20.73 17.11 28.14
C VAL A 330 -20.28 17.02 26.68
N SER A 331 -19.15 16.36 26.43
CA SER A 331 -18.62 16.18 25.09
C SER A 331 -17.76 14.92 24.98
N ILE A 332 -17.70 14.39 23.75
CA ILE A 332 -16.71 13.41 23.30
C ILE A 332 -16.18 13.98 21.98
N THR A 333 -14.89 14.26 21.90
CA THR A 333 -14.30 14.95 20.74
C THR A 333 -13.04 14.22 20.30
N SER A 334 -12.97 13.86 19.01
CA SER A 334 -11.77 13.27 18.42
C SER A 334 -10.60 14.24 18.47
N ASN A 335 -9.42 13.73 18.81
CA ASN A 335 -8.17 14.50 18.82
C ASN A 335 -7.41 14.39 17.48
N GLY A 336 -7.89 13.60 16.51
CA GLY A 336 -7.24 13.41 15.20
C GLY A 336 -6.03 12.47 15.19
N ASP A 337 -5.75 11.82 16.31
CA ASP A 337 -4.56 10.97 16.55
C ASP A 337 -4.92 9.54 16.99
N GLY A 338 -6.16 9.11 16.72
CA GLY A 338 -6.69 7.82 17.19
C GLY A 338 -7.26 7.83 18.61
N THR A 339 -7.28 8.99 19.27
CA THR A 339 -7.89 9.17 20.60
C THR A 339 -9.02 10.19 20.60
N GLU A 340 -9.80 10.17 21.68
CA GLU A 340 -10.85 11.13 21.96
C GLU A 340 -10.70 11.72 23.36
N THR A 341 -11.11 12.97 23.51
CA THR A 341 -11.25 13.66 24.79
C THR A 341 -12.71 13.56 25.25
N VAL A 342 -12.92 13.06 26.45
CA VAL A 342 -14.22 12.97 27.11
C VAL A 342 -14.30 14.01 28.23
N VAL A 343 -15.37 14.80 28.25
CA VAL A 343 -15.68 15.74 29.34
C VAL A 343 -16.97 15.30 30.00
N VAL A 344 -16.91 15.06 31.30
CA VAL A 344 -18.06 14.65 32.12
C VAL A 344 -18.23 15.65 33.25
N ARG A 345 -19.47 16.05 33.54
CA ARG A 345 -19.78 16.93 34.66
C ARG A 345 -20.56 16.23 35.76
N ASP A 346 -20.40 16.71 36.98
CA ASP A 346 -21.36 16.51 38.07
C ASP A 346 -22.70 17.15 37.71
N ASN A 347 -23.82 16.48 38.01
CA ASN A 347 -25.15 17.06 37.86
C ASN A 347 -25.47 18.07 38.97
N THR A 348 -24.70 18.07 40.06
CA THR A 348 -24.81 19.01 41.17
C THR A 348 -24.00 20.27 40.86
N PRO A 349 -24.62 21.46 40.85
CA PRO A 349 -23.90 22.72 40.71
C PRO A 349 -22.92 22.94 41.86
N VAL A 350 -21.78 23.54 41.54
CA VAL A 350 -20.81 24.00 42.54
C VAL A 350 -21.46 25.08 43.40
N GLY A 351 -21.46 24.85 44.72
CA GLY A 351 -22.00 25.77 45.72
C GLY A 351 -21.03 25.95 46.90
N GLY A 352 -21.57 26.25 48.09
CA GLY A 352 -20.77 26.46 49.31
C GLY A 352 -20.21 25.18 49.96
N SER A 353 -20.48 24.00 49.40
CA SER A 353 -19.99 22.70 49.88
C SER A 353 -18.89 22.16 48.98
N ARG A 354 -18.04 21.27 49.53
CA ARG A 354 -16.98 20.61 48.75
C ARG A 354 -17.60 19.58 47.78
N GLY A 355 -17.08 19.53 46.57
CA GLY A 355 -17.38 18.51 45.58
C GLY A 355 -16.09 17.86 45.11
N PHE A 356 -16.15 16.55 44.88
CA PHE A 356 -15.02 15.74 44.44
C PHE A 356 -15.42 14.94 43.20
N VAL A 357 -14.50 14.79 42.26
CA VAL A 357 -14.69 14.00 41.05
C VAL A 357 -13.47 13.12 40.83
N ARG A 358 -13.69 11.88 40.38
CA ARG A 358 -12.61 10.97 39.99
C ARG A 358 -13.00 10.13 38.78
N LEU A 359 -11.99 9.64 38.06
CA LEU A 359 -12.16 8.58 37.07
C LEU A 359 -11.81 7.24 37.73
N LEU A 360 -12.77 6.32 37.76
CA LEU A 360 -12.55 4.93 38.14
C LEU A 360 -12.34 4.11 36.87
N ILE A 361 -11.19 3.45 36.79
CA ILE A 361 -10.86 2.47 35.75
C ILE A 361 -10.99 1.07 36.34
N ALA A 362 -11.68 0.18 35.64
CA ALA A 362 -11.80 -1.22 36.01
C ALA A 362 -11.78 -2.11 34.76
N THR A 363 -11.17 -3.29 34.84
CA THR A 363 -11.26 -4.32 33.81
C THR A 363 -12.67 -4.91 33.76
N GLN A 364 -13.15 -5.28 32.57
CA GLN A 364 -14.46 -5.92 32.36
C GLN A 364 -14.39 -7.44 32.23
#